data_AF-A0A433ACR0-F1
#
_entry.id   AF-A0A433ACR0-F1
#
_cell.length_a   1.000
_cell.length_b   1.000
_cell.length_c   1.000
_cell.angle_alpha   90.00
_cell.angle_beta   90.00
_cell.angle_gamma   90.00
#
_symmetry.space_group_name_H-M   'P 1'
#
loop_
_entity.id
_entity.type
_entity.pdbx_description
1 polymer ?
#
loop_
_entity_poly.entity_id
_entity_poly.type
_entity_poly.pdbx_seq_one_letter_code
_entity_poly.pdbx_strand_id
1 'polypeptide(L)'
;MSDCGNRAQHSPGRNMHDFLRAEAEIEPDPVATDAPKKETQIIAIYGKGGIGKSFTLANLSYMMAQQGKRTLLIGCDPKSDTTSLLFGGRACPTIIETSSKKKLAGEDVKIGDVCFKRDGVFAMELGGPEVGRGCGGRGIIHGFELLEKLGFHEWGFDYVLLDFLGDVVCGGFGLPIARDMCQKVIVVGSNDLQSLYVANNVCSAVEYFRKLGGNVGIAGMVINKDDGTGEAGAFCDAAGIPVLAAIPAHEEIRRKSASYEIIGRPGGRWAPLFEELAFNVANAPPLRPKPLNQDQLLGLFSGEATGRDYVLEPATSEDMCGASAASKPSLEVIYETI
;
A
#
# COMPACT_ATOMS: atom_id res chain seq x y z
N MET A 1 34.53 56.35 21.25
CA MET A 1 33.14 56.69 20.90
C MET A 1 32.60 55.61 19.99
N SER A 2 32.03 54.61 20.64
CA SER A 2 31.07 53.62 20.13
C SER A 2 29.77 54.33 19.73
N ASP A 3 29.05 53.87 18.70
CA ASP A 3 27.89 52.99 18.91
C ASP A 3 27.31 52.42 17.60
N CYS A 4 26.64 51.29 17.76
CA CYS A 4 26.05 50.43 16.75
C CYS A 4 24.57 50.78 16.51
N GLY A 5 24.06 50.55 15.29
CA GLY A 5 22.65 50.25 15.05
C GLY A 5 21.86 51.24 14.18
N ASN A 6 21.36 50.75 13.05
CA ASN A 6 19.95 51.01 12.70
C ASN A 6 19.40 49.88 11.83
N ARG A 7 18.49 49.10 12.43
CA ARG A 7 17.71 48.03 11.79
C ARG A 7 16.66 48.66 10.88
N ALA A 8 16.42 48.02 9.74
CA ALA A 8 15.31 48.34 8.85
C ALA A 8 13.97 48.29 9.58
N GLN A 9 13.18 49.33 9.40
CA GLN A 9 11.90 49.57 10.07
C GLN A 9 10.82 48.61 9.56
N HIS A 10 10.23 47.86 10.49
CA HIS A 10 8.96 47.16 10.31
C HIS A 10 7.84 48.21 10.18
N SER A 11 7.07 48.15 9.09
CA SER A 11 5.83 48.92 8.92
C SER A 11 4.76 48.44 9.93
N PRO A 12 4.07 49.33 10.64
CA PRO A 12 3.11 48.95 11.67
C PRO A 12 1.72 48.66 11.08
N GLY A 13 1.15 47.51 11.46
CA GLY A 13 -0.30 47.30 11.60
C GLY A 13 -1.15 47.27 10.33
N ARG A 14 -1.19 46.13 9.62
CA ARG A 14 -2.46 45.65 9.04
C ARG A 14 -3.04 44.62 10.00
N ASN A 15 -4.26 44.85 10.46
CA ASN A 15 -4.91 43.99 11.45
C ASN A 15 -5.26 42.65 10.77
N MET A 16 -5.08 41.53 11.47
CA MET A 16 -5.42 40.19 10.96
C MET A 16 -6.89 40.11 10.50
N HIS A 17 -7.76 40.93 11.11
CA HIS A 17 -9.15 41.11 10.70
C HIS A 17 -9.33 41.69 9.29
N ASP A 18 -8.43 42.54 8.82
CA ASP A 18 -8.52 43.14 7.48
C ASP A 18 -8.13 42.12 6.40
N PHE A 19 -7.21 41.21 6.73
CA PHE A 19 -6.84 40.08 5.86
C PHE A 19 -7.98 39.08 5.71
N LEU A 20 -8.62 38.71 6.82
CA LEU A 20 -9.75 37.79 6.83
C LEU A 20 -10.97 38.37 6.11
N ARG A 21 -11.18 39.69 6.16
CA ARG A 21 -12.23 40.35 5.37
C ARG A 21 -11.93 40.37 3.88
N ALA A 22 -10.69 40.65 3.49
CA ALA A 22 -10.28 40.62 2.09
C ALA A 22 -10.35 39.20 1.49
N GLU A 23 -10.06 38.17 2.30
CA GLU A 23 -10.22 36.75 1.91
C GLU A 23 -11.71 36.36 1.77
N ALA A 24 -12.57 36.87 2.65
CA ALA A 24 -14.02 36.60 2.61
C ALA A 24 -14.76 37.32 1.46
N GLU A 25 -14.15 38.34 0.84
CA GLU A 25 -14.68 39.04 -0.35
C GLU A 25 -14.31 38.34 -1.67
N ILE A 26 -13.47 37.30 -1.65
CA ILE A 26 -13.14 36.51 -2.83
C ILE A 26 -14.35 35.62 -3.14
N GLU A 27 -15.04 35.90 -4.25
CA GLU A 27 -16.09 35.00 -4.73
C GLU A 27 -15.50 33.60 -4.99
N PRO A 28 -16.16 32.53 -4.51
CA PRO A 28 -15.70 31.17 -4.75
C PRO A 28 -15.70 30.89 -6.26
N ASP A 29 -14.66 30.19 -6.72
CA ASP A 29 -14.57 29.79 -8.13
C ASP A 29 -15.88 29.14 -8.59
N PRO A 30 -16.36 29.49 -9.81
CA PRO A 30 -17.59 28.92 -10.32
C PRO A 30 -17.49 27.39 -10.35
N VAL A 31 -18.54 26.73 -9.85
CA VAL A 31 -18.62 25.27 -9.81
C VAL A 31 -18.42 24.74 -11.23
N ALA A 32 -17.36 23.95 -11.43
CA ALA A 32 -17.07 23.33 -12.72
C ALA A 32 -18.29 22.53 -13.18
N THR A 33 -18.83 22.89 -14.35
CA THR A 33 -20.06 22.31 -14.94
C THR A 33 -19.75 21.19 -15.94
N ASP A 34 -18.50 20.73 -15.99
CA ASP A 34 -18.10 19.62 -16.85
C ASP A 34 -18.85 18.34 -16.45
N ALA A 35 -19.23 17.54 -17.44
CA ALA A 35 -19.78 16.21 -17.22
C ALA A 35 -18.88 15.42 -16.25
N PRO A 36 -19.44 14.66 -15.29
CA PRO A 36 -18.64 14.00 -14.26
C PRO A 36 -17.60 13.13 -14.94
N LYS A 37 -16.32 13.51 -14.80
CA LYS A 37 -15.21 12.64 -15.17
C LYS A 37 -15.44 11.33 -14.44
N LYS A 38 -15.46 10.24 -15.19
CA LYS A 38 -15.55 8.89 -14.62
C LYS A 38 -14.47 8.79 -13.53
N GLU A 39 -14.89 8.62 -12.28
CA GLU A 39 -14.00 8.71 -11.14
C GLU A 39 -12.97 7.57 -11.21
N THR A 40 -11.68 7.94 -11.27
CA THR A 40 -10.57 6.99 -11.29
C THR A 40 -10.63 6.12 -10.03
N GLN A 41 -10.64 4.80 -10.19
CA GLN A 41 -10.52 3.89 -9.04
C GLN A 41 -9.05 3.63 -8.72
N ILE A 42 -8.55 4.24 -7.66
CA ILE A 42 -7.22 4.00 -7.10
C ILE A 42 -7.34 2.91 -6.04
N ILE A 43 -6.63 1.81 -6.26
CA ILE A 43 -6.70 0.59 -5.47
C ILE A 43 -5.30 0.25 -4.99
N ALA A 44 -5.13 0.12 -3.68
CA ALA A 44 -3.88 -0.33 -3.08
C ALA A 44 -3.92 -1.83 -2.82
N ILE A 45 -2.84 -2.53 -3.14
CA ILE A 45 -2.74 -3.98 -3.01
C ILE A 45 -1.66 -4.27 -1.99
N TYR A 46 -2.01 -5.04 -0.96
CA TYR A 46 -1.09 -5.46 0.09
C TYR A 46 -1.05 -6.97 0.21
N GLY A 47 -0.04 -7.46 0.93
CA GLY A 47 0.17 -8.89 1.14
C GLY A 47 1.64 -9.18 1.44
N LYS A 48 1.87 -10.36 2.04
CA LYS A 48 3.19 -10.84 2.46
C LYS A 48 4.19 -10.86 1.29
N GLY A 49 5.46 -10.62 1.57
CA GLY A 49 6.55 -10.80 0.60
C GLY A 49 6.51 -12.20 -0.04
N GLY A 50 6.59 -12.27 -1.37
CA GLY A 50 6.59 -13.56 -2.11
C GLY A 50 5.23 -14.27 -2.21
N ILE A 51 4.14 -13.67 -1.73
CA ILE A 51 2.79 -14.25 -1.87
C ILE A 51 2.30 -14.27 -3.32
N GLY A 52 2.85 -13.41 -4.17
CA GLY A 52 2.50 -13.29 -5.60
C GLY A 52 1.63 -12.07 -5.94
N LYS A 53 1.70 -10.98 -5.15
CA LYS A 53 1.02 -9.70 -5.44
C LYS A 53 1.25 -9.23 -6.88
N SER A 54 2.52 -9.09 -7.26
CA SER A 54 2.93 -8.63 -8.58
C SER A 54 2.45 -9.54 -9.71
N PHE A 55 2.40 -10.86 -9.47
CA PHE A 55 1.82 -11.82 -10.40
C PHE A 55 0.33 -11.56 -10.61
N THR A 56 -0.43 -11.45 -9.51
CA THR A 56 -1.86 -11.14 -9.54
C THR A 56 -2.12 -9.82 -10.25
N LEU A 57 -1.36 -8.78 -9.92
CA LEU A 57 -1.50 -7.43 -10.46
C LEU A 57 -1.15 -7.31 -11.94
N ALA A 58 -0.08 -7.95 -12.40
CA ALA A 58 0.30 -7.93 -13.81
C ALA A 58 -0.78 -8.60 -14.67
N ASN A 59 -1.34 -9.73 -14.23
CA ASN A 59 -2.43 -10.40 -14.94
C ASN A 59 -3.76 -9.64 -14.84
N LEU A 60 -4.09 -9.08 -13.67
CA LEU A 60 -5.30 -8.27 -13.47
C LEU A 60 -5.28 -7.00 -14.33
N SER A 61 -4.18 -6.23 -14.28
CA SER A 61 -4.01 -5.03 -15.08
C SER A 61 -4.06 -5.33 -16.58
N TYR A 62 -3.43 -6.43 -17.01
CA TYR A 62 -3.52 -6.91 -18.38
C TYR A 62 -4.96 -7.20 -18.79
N MET A 63 -5.70 -7.98 -17.99
CA MET A 63 -7.09 -8.31 -18.26
C MET A 63 -7.98 -7.06 -18.34
N MET A 64 -7.86 -6.14 -17.38
CA MET A 64 -8.58 -4.87 -17.39
C MET A 64 -8.30 -4.06 -18.66
N ALA A 65 -7.03 -4.00 -19.10
CA ALA A 65 -6.65 -3.34 -20.35
C ALA A 65 -7.25 -4.03 -21.58
N GLN A 66 -7.29 -5.37 -21.61
CA GLN A 66 -7.94 -6.11 -22.71
C GLN A 66 -9.46 -5.91 -22.74
N GLN A 67 -10.07 -5.58 -21.60
CA GLN A 67 -11.47 -5.18 -21.50
C GLN A 67 -11.71 -3.69 -21.80
N GLY A 68 -10.71 -3.01 -22.39
CA GLY A 68 -10.80 -1.62 -22.84
C GLY A 68 -10.69 -0.58 -21.72
N LYS A 69 -10.24 -0.96 -20.52
CA LYS A 69 -10.02 -0.02 -19.42
C LYS A 69 -8.64 0.60 -19.52
N ARG A 70 -8.53 1.90 -19.30
CA ARG A 70 -7.24 2.56 -19.09
C ARG A 70 -6.73 2.21 -17.71
N THR A 71 -5.73 1.34 -17.64
CA THR A 71 -5.17 0.85 -16.37
C THR A 71 -3.71 1.27 -16.21
N LEU A 72 -3.40 1.82 -15.05
CA LEU A 72 -2.05 2.14 -14.58
C LEU A 72 -1.66 1.18 -13.45
N LEU A 73 -0.51 0.53 -13.56
CA LEU A 73 0.12 -0.29 -12.53
C LEU A 73 1.36 0.42 -11.98
N ILE A 74 1.41 0.67 -10.69
CA ILE A 74 2.57 1.27 -10.03
C ILE A 74 3.13 0.28 -9.01
N GLY A 75 4.38 -0.12 -9.18
CA GLY A 75 5.12 -0.84 -8.15
C GLY A 75 5.55 0.10 -7.03
N CYS A 76 5.07 -0.14 -5.81
CA CYS A 76 5.40 0.62 -4.60
C CYS A 76 6.16 -0.26 -3.58
N ASP A 77 6.68 -1.40 -4.02
CA ASP A 77 7.59 -2.23 -3.24
C ASP A 77 9.04 -1.81 -3.53
N PRO A 78 9.90 -1.56 -2.51
CA PRO A 78 11.31 -1.24 -2.73
C PRO A 78 12.06 -2.30 -3.56
N LYS A 79 11.56 -3.54 -3.63
CA LYS A 79 12.08 -4.60 -4.50
C LYS A 79 12.04 -4.26 -6.00
N SER A 80 11.12 -3.38 -6.42
CA SER A 80 11.05 -2.79 -7.76
C SER A 80 10.92 -3.78 -8.93
N ASP A 81 10.21 -4.91 -8.74
CA ASP A 81 10.02 -5.94 -9.77
C ASP A 81 8.56 -6.17 -10.19
N THR A 82 7.63 -5.35 -9.70
CA THR A 82 6.18 -5.46 -9.94
C THR A 82 5.85 -5.56 -11.43
N THR A 83 6.45 -4.67 -12.20
CA THR A 83 6.24 -4.48 -13.64
C THR A 83 7.05 -5.44 -14.49
N SER A 84 8.04 -6.14 -13.92
CA SER A 84 8.93 -7.02 -14.68
C SER A 84 8.17 -8.16 -15.34
N LEU A 85 7.15 -8.71 -14.67
CA LEU A 85 6.28 -9.72 -15.28
C LEU A 85 5.50 -9.16 -16.47
N LEU A 86 4.96 -7.95 -16.32
CA LEU A 86 4.29 -7.26 -17.42
C LEU A 86 5.24 -7.07 -18.60
N PHE A 87 6.52 -6.76 -18.41
CA PHE A 87 7.48 -6.52 -19.50
C PHE A 87 8.36 -7.73 -19.87
N GLY A 88 7.96 -8.96 -19.51
CA GLY A 88 8.66 -10.18 -19.94
C GLY A 88 10.08 -10.28 -19.38
N GLY A 89 10.25 -9.93 -18.11
CA GLY A 89 11.52 -9.99 -17.39
C GLY A 89 12.40 -8.74 -17.49
N ARG A 90 11.92 -7.67 -18.14
CA ARG A 90 12.63 -6.39 -18.21
C ARG A 90 12.23 -5.48 -17.05
N ALA A 91 13.23 -4.96 -16.33
CA ALA A 91 13.01 -3.97 -15.28
C ALA A 91 12.72 -2.59 -15.89
N CYS A 92 11.71 -1.91 -15.37
CA CYS A 92 11.47 -0.50 -15.66
C CYS A 92 12.45 0.39 -14.89
N PRO A 93 12.97 1.48 -15.48
CA PRO A 93 13.59 2.56 -14.74
C PRO A 93 12.68 3.05 -13.60
N THR A 94 13.24 3.16 -12.40
CA THR A 94 12.45 3.59 -11.24
C THR A 94 12.33 5.11 -11.18
N ILE A 95 11.24 5.60 -10.58
CA ILE A 95 10.96 7.03 -10.44
C ILE A 95 12.03 7.71 -9.58
N ILE A 96 12.36 7.14 -8.42
CA ILE A 96 13.33 7.72 -7.49
C ILE A 96 14.73 7.78 -8.10
N GLU A 97 15.18 6.71 -8.74
CA GLU A 97 16.52 6.67 -9.35
C GLU A 97 16.60 7.61 -10.56
N THR A 98 15.59 7.59 -11.43
CA THR A 98 15.52 8.47 -12.61
C THR A 98 15.49 9.94 -12.21
N SER A 99 14.67 10.28 -11.20
CA SER A 99 14.62 11.63 -10.62
C SER A 99 15.96 12.09 -10.08
N SER A 100 16.66 11.21 -9.35
CA SER A 100 17.97 11.52 -8.79
C SER A 100 18.99 11.78 -9.89
N LYS A 101 19.02 10.96 -10.95
CA LYS A 101 19.93 11.14 -12.11
C LYS A 101 19.63 12.44 -12.87
N LYS A 102 18.37 12.74 -13.15
CA LYS A 102 17.98 13.96 -13.88
C LYS A 102 18.26 15.22 -13.09
N LYS A 103 17.97 15.22 -11.79
CA LYS A 103 18.31 16.33 -10.90
C LYS A 103 19.82 16.63 -10.90
N LEU A 104 20.66 15.60 -10.90
CA LEU A 104 22.12 15.77 -11.01
C LEU A 104 22.56 16.32 -12.37
N ALA A 105 21.84 15.99 -13.45
CA ALA A 105 22.07 16.54 -14.78
C ALA A 105 21.48 17.95 -14.99
N GLY A 106 20.74 18.50 -14.01
CA GLY A 106 20.02 19.76 -14.16
C GLY A 106 18.80 19.69 -15.08
N GLU A 107 18.23 18.50 -15.26
CA GLU A 107 17.06 18.24 -16.10
C GLU A 107 15.81 17.95 -15.26
N ASP A 108 14.64 18.31 -15.80
CA ASP A 108 13.35 17.90 -15.24
C ASP A 108 12.96 16.48 -15.66
N VAL A 109 12.29 15.77 -14.74
CA VAL A 109 11.69 14.45 -15.01
C VAL A 109 10.44 14.62 -15.86
N LYS A 110 10.30 13.79 -16.90
CA LYS A 110 9.13 13.72 -17.77
C LYS A 110 8.45 12.36 -17.61
N ILE A 111 7.16 12.29 -17.92
CA ILE A 111 6.38 11.03 -17.87
C ILE A 111 7.05 9.91 -18.65
N GLY A 112 7.56 10.19 -19.84
CA GLY A 112 8.19 9.19 -20.70
C GLY A 112 9.50 8.60 -20.15
N ASP A 113 10.08 9.20 -19.11
CA ASP A 113 11.27 8.66 -18.46
C ASP A 113 10.93 7.55 -17.46
N VAL A 114 9.69 7.50 -16.97
CA VAL A 114 9.29 6.66 -15.82
C VAL A 114 8.02 5.83 -16.07
N CYS A 115 7.24 6.17 -17.11
CA CYS A 115 6.03 5.46 -17.50
C CYS A 115 6.23 4.69 -18.80
N PHE A 116 6.01 3.39 -18.75
CA PHE A 116 6.13 2.49 -19.89
C PHE A 116 4.80 1.80 -20.16
N LYS A 117 4.59 1.33 -21.39
CA LYS A 117 3.33 0.68 -21.77
C LYS A 117 3.56 -0.63 -22.51
N ARG A 118 2.71 -1.60 -22.25
CA ARG A 118 2.65 -2.87 -22.99
C ARG A 118 1.21 -3.33 -23.08
N ASP A 119 0.77 -3.70 -24.29
CA ASP A 119 -0.53 -4.34 -24.53
C ASP A 119 -1.71 -3.57 -23.89
N GLY A 120 -1.64 -2.24 -23.84
CA GLY A 120 -2.67 -1.36 -23.26
C GLY A 120 -2.52 -1.04 -21.77
N VAL A 121 -1.64 -1.72 -21.04
CA VAL A 121 -1.31 -1.42 -19.64
C VAL A 121 -0.24 -0.34 -19.58
N PHE A 122 -0.42 0.64 -18.72
CA PHE A 122 0.60 1.64 -18.36
C PHE A 122 1.23 1.22 -17.04
N ALA A 123 2.53 1.39 -16.91
CA ALA A 123 3.27 0.85 -15.79
C ALA A 123 4.44 1.74 -15.37
N MET A 124 4.63 1.86 -14.06
CA MET A 124 5.68 2.62 -13.41
C MET A 124 6.25 1.81 -12.24
N GLU A 125 7.51 2.04 -11.89
CA GLU A 125 8.12 1.54 -10.66
C GLU A 125 8.55 2.74 -9.83
N LEU A 126 8.11 2.81 -8.58
CA LEU A 126 8.49 3.92 -7.71
C LEU A 126 9.99 3.86 -7.37
N GLY A 127 10.47 2.64 -7.12
CA GLY A 127 11.81 2.42 -6.58
C GLY A 127 11.85 2.52 -5.07
N GLY A 128 13.02 2.21 -4.52
CA GLY A 128 13.33 2.33 -3.10
C GLY A 128 14.71 2.95 -2.88
N PRO A 129 15.07 3.21 -1.62
CA PRO A 129 16.45 3.55 -1.29
C PRO A 129 17.39 2.37 -1.56
N GLU A 130 18.70 2.65 -1.65
CA GLU A 130 19.72 1.60 -1.76
C GLU A 130 19.59 0.56 -0.63
N VAL A 131 19.81 -0.72 -0.94
CA VAL A 131 19.76 -1.80 0.05
C VAL A 131 20.69 -1.50 1.22
N GLY A 132 20.15 -1.61 2.44
CA GLY A 132 20.88 -1.30 3.68
C GLY A 132 21.00 0.19 4.00
N ARG A 133 20.38 1.08 3.22
CA ARG A 133 20.38 2.54 3.44
C ARG A 133 18.98 3.13 3.32
N GLY A 134 18.78 4.28 3.95
CA GLY A 134 17.54 5.03 3.84
C GLY A 134 16.34 4.39 4.55
N CYS A 135 15.14 4.86 4.21
CA CYS A 135 13.87 4.38 4.76
C CYS A 135 12.88 4.20 3.61
N GLY A 136 12.39 2.97 3.41
CA GLY A 136 11.45 2.66 2.33
C GLY A 136 10.23 3.58 2.35
N GLY A 137 9.64 3.80 3.53
CA GLY A 137 8.49 4.69 3.69
C GLY A 137 8.75 6.15 3.26
N ARG A 138 9.95 6.69 3.50
CA ARG A 138 10.30 8.04 2.99
C ARG A 138 10.47 8.06 1.48
N GLY A 139 11.02 6.99 0.90
CA GLY A 139 11.08 6.80 -0.55
C GLY A 139 9.68 6.81 -1.18
N ILE A 140 8.72 6.12 -0.56
CA ILE A 140 7.33 6.09 -1.01
C ILE A 140 6.73 7.50 -1.04
N ILE A 141 6.80 8.24 0.08
CA ILE A 141 6.26 9.60 0.18
C ILE A 141 6.87 10.48 -0.92
N HIS A 142 8.20 10.48 -1.05
CA HIS A 142 8.88 11.28 -2.04
C HIS A 142 8.51 10.92 -3.48
N GLY A 143 8.35 9.62 -3.78
CA GLY A 143 7.93 9.16 -5.09
C GLY A 143 6.52 9.64 -5.45
N PHE A 144 5.58 9.60 -4.51
CA PHE A 144 4.22 10.10 -4.73
C PHE A 144 4.17 11.62 -4.88
N GLU A 145 4.95 12.38 -4.10
CA GLU A 145 5.09 13.83 -4.30
C GLU A 145 5.58 14.18 -5.72
N LEU A 146 6.47 13.37 -6.29
CA LEU A 146 6.91 13.54 -7.68
C LEU A 146 5.81 13.16 -8.68
N LEU A 147 5.06 12.08 -8.43
CA LEU A 147 3.91 11.70 -9.26
C LEU A 147 2.85 12.81 -9.28
N GLU A 148 2.55 13.41 -8.12
CA GLU A 148 1.63 14.55 -8.00
C GLU A 148 2.11 15.74 -8.86
N LYS A 149 3.39 16.09 -8.79
CA LYS A 149 4.00 17.14 -9.64
C LYS A 149 3.91 16.84 -11.14
N LEU A 150 3.89 15.57 -11.51
CA LEU A 150 3.74 15.10 -12.88
C LEU A 150 2.26 15.03 -13.33
N GLY A 151 1.32 15.42 -12.48
CA GLY A 151 -0.11 15.47 -12.78
C GLY A 151 -0.86 14.15 -12.56
N PHE A 152 -0.44 13.33 -11.58
CA PHE A 152 -1.02 12.01 -11.30
C PHE A 152 -2.56 11.97 -11.31
N HIS A 153 -3.22 12.99 -10.76
CA HIS A 153 -4.69 13.08 -10.68
C HIS A 153 -5.37 13.51 -12.00
N GLU A 154 -4.62 13.97 -12.99
CA GLU A 154 -5.14 14.53 -14.25
C GLU A 154 -5.12 13.51 -15.40
N TRP A 155 -4.44 12.37 -15.24
CA TRP A 155 -4.21 11.42 -16.35
C TRP A 155 -5.45 10.65 -16.81
N GLY A 156 -6.54 10.65 -16.03
CA GLY A 156 -7.85 10.11 -16.41
C GLY A 156 -7.86 8.59 -16.64
N PHE A 157 -7.16 7.82 -15.81
CA PHE A 157 -7.21 6.36 -15.83
C PHE A 157 -8.55 5.84 -15.29
N ASP A 158 -9.05 4.72 -15.81
CA ASP A 158 -10.19 4.03 -15.18
C ASP A 158 -9.75 3.39 -13.86
N TYR A 159 -8.55 2.80 -13.84
CA TYR A 159 -7.98 2.11 -12.68
C TYR A 159 -6.50 2.47 -12.48
N VAL A 160 -6.13 2.71 -11.22
CA VAL A 160 -4.74 2.76 -10.78
C VAL A 160 -4.53 1.70 -9.72
N LEU A 161 -3.63 0.75 -9.99
CA LEU A 161 -3.30 -0.35 -9.09
C LEU A 161 -1.92 -0.10 -8.47
N LEU A 162 -1.85 -0.05 -7.15
CA LEU A 162 -0.63 0.24 -6.41
C LEU A 162 -0.15 -1.01 -5.66
N ASP A 163 1.00 -1.60 -6.06
CA ASP A 163 1.58 -2.78 -5.39
C ASP A 163 2.40 -2.36 -4.16
N PHE A 164 1.81 -2.44 -2.97
CA PHE A 164 2.47 -2.08 -1.72
C PHE A 164 3.01 -3.30 -0.96
N LEU A 165 4.16 -3.09 -0.31
CA LEU A 165 4.69 -4.06 0.64
C LEU A 165 3.73 -4.22 1.83
N GLY A 166 3.29 -5.45 2.10
CA GLY A 166 2.33 -5.77 3.17
C GLY A 166 2.94 -6.13 4.51
N ASP A 167 4.18 -6.61 4.55
CA ASP A 167 4.80 -7.10 5.79
C ASP A 167 4.90 -6.01 6.87
N VAL A 168 5.01 -4.75 6.44
CA VAL A 168 5.01 -3.58 7.31
C VAL A 168 4.01 -2.55 6.78
N VAL A 169 3.00 -2.21 7.59
CA VAL A 169 1.99 -1.18 7.25
C VAL A 169 2.22 0.06 8.09
N CYS A 170 3.48 0.53 8.14
CA CYS A 170 3.89 1.67 8.96
C CYS A 170 4.30 2.87 8.09
N GLY A 171 4.17 4.07 8.65
CA GLY A 171 4.64 5.32 8.03
C GLY A 171 4.23 5.44 6.56
N GLY A 172 5.21 5.51 5.66
CA GLY A 172 4.97 5.65 4.22
C GLY A 172 4.33 4.44 3.54
N PHE A 173 4.46 3.22 4.07
CA PHE A 173 3.76 2.05 3.49
C PHE A 173 2.26 2.06 3.84
N GLY A 174 1.85 2.79 4.88
CA GLY A 174 0.45 3.07 5.18
C GLY A 174 -0.11 4.31 4.49
N LEU A 175 0.70 5.02 3.69
CA LEU A 175 0.34 6.31 3.09
C LEU A 175 -0.98 6.27 2.28
N PRO A 176 -1.25 5.26 1.42
CA PRO A 176 -2.49 5.23 0.65
C PRO A 176 -3.75 5.17 1.50
N ILE A 177 -3.66 4.51 2.66
CA ILE A 177 -4.75 4.36 3.62
C ILE A 177 -4.85 5.62 4.48
N ALA A 178 -3.71 6.10 4.98
CA ALA A 178 -3.64 7.21 5.92
C ALA A 178 -4.06 8.56 5.33
N ARG A 179 -3.93 8.74 4.00
CA ARG A 179 -4.23 9.99 3.30
C ARG A 179 -5.41 9.88 2.32
N ASP A 180 -6.23 8.83 2.42
CA ASP A 180 -7.37 8.58 1.50
C ASP A 180 -6.96 8.66 0.01
N MET A 181 -5.72 8.27 -0.33
CA MET A 181 -5.24 8.30 -1.73
C MET A 181 -5.82 7.17 -2.57
N CYS A 182 -6.28 6.10 -1.91
CA CYS A 182 -6.99 4.99 -2.54
C CYS A 182 -8.40 4.89 -1.97
N GLN A 183 -9.36 4.48 -2.80
CA GLN A 183 -10.73 4.28 -2.31
C GLN A 183 -10.85 2.95 -1.57
N LYS A 184 -10.10 1.93 -2.03
CA LYS A 184 -10.17 0.59 -1.48
C LYS A 184 -8.85 -0.17 -1.56
N VAL A 185 -8.74 -1.15 -0.67
CA VAL A 185 -7.57 -2.02 -0.53
C VAL A 185 -7.93 -3.44 -0.90
N ILE A 186 -7.08 -4.11 -1.67
CA ILE A 186 -7.13 -5.56 -1.88
C ILE A 186 -6.00 -6.20 -1.10
N VAL A 187 -6.29 -7.31 -0.44
CA VAL A 187 -5.27 -8.12 0.22
C VAL A 187 -5.01 -9.36 -0.63
N VAL A 188 -3.75 -9.68 -0.91
CA VAL A 188 -3.36 -10.96 -1.50
C VAL A 188 -2.84 -11.85 -0.38
N GLY A 189 -3.50 -12.98 -0.18
CA GLY A 189 -3.17 -13.95 0.87
C GLY A 189 -3.13 -15.39 0.37
N SER A 190 -2.66 -16.32 1.20
CA SER A 190 -2.74 -17.77 1.03
C SER A 190 -3.29 -18.37 2.32
N ASN A 191 -3.45 -19.69 2.34
CA ASN A 191 -3.86 -20.41 3.54
C ASN A 191 -2.75 -20.52 4.61
N ASP A 192 -1.57 -19.91 4.44
CA ASP A 192 -0.51 -19.96 5.45
C ASP A 192 -0.65 -18.88 6.53
N LEU A 193 -0.34 -19.25 7.78
CA LEU A 193 -0.47 -18.39 8.96
C LEU A 193 0.21 -17.03 8.79
N GLN A 194 1.43 -16.99 8.26
CA GLN A 194 2.16 -15.74 8.09
C GLN A 194 1.48 -14.83 7.06
N SER A 195 0.88 -15.40 6.03
CA SER A 195 0.08 -14.64 5.08
C SER A 195 -1.17 -14.03 5.72
N LEU A 196 -1.87 -14.78 6.57
CA LEU A 196 -3.06 -14.28 7.25
C LEU A 196 -2.73 -13.27 8.35
N TYR A 197 -1.57 -13.38 9.01
CA TYR A 197 -1.03 -12.33 9.88
C TYR A 197 -0.89 -11.00 9.16
N VAL A 198 -0.24 -11.01 7.99
CA VAL A 198 -0.07 -9.80 7.19
C VAL A 198 -1.42 -9.26 6.73
N ALA A 199 -2.33 -10.13 6.27
CA ALA A 199 -3.69 -9.73 5.90
C ALA A 199 -4.43 -9.05 7.06
N ASN A 200 -4.33 -9.60 8.26
CA ASN A 200 -4.95 -9.06 9.46
C ASN A 200 -4.34 -7.72 9.90
N ASN A 201 -3.03 -7.54 9.74
CA ASN A 201 -2.36 -6.26 9.99
C ASN A 201 -2.84 -5.17 9.04
N VAL A 202 -3.04 -5.49 7.76
CA VAL A 202 -3.62 -4.55 6.79
C VAL A 202 -5.06 -4.19 7.17
N CYS A 203 -5.88 -5.18 7.55
CA CYS A 203 -7.23 -4.93 8.06
C CYS A 203 -7.21 -4.03 9.30
N SER A 204 -6.27 -4.26 10.22
CA SER A 204 -6.08 -3.44 11.42
C SER A 204 -5.71 -2.00 11.09
N ALA A 205 -4.84 -1.79 10.10
CA ALA A 205 -4.47 -0.45 9.64
C ALA A 205 -5.67 0.30 9.04
N VAL A 206 -6.45 -0.37 8.16
CA VAL A 206 -7.67 0.21 7.61
C VAL A 206 -8.66 0.56 8.72
N GLU A 207 -8.94 -0.37 9.64
CA GLU A 207 -9.87 -0.12 10.75
C GLU A 207 -9.40 1.03 11.66
N TYR A 208 -8.09 1.12 11.92
CA TYR A 208 -7.50 2.23 12.68
C TYR A 208 -7.77 3.58 12.00
N PHE A 209 -7.45 3.73 10.72
CA PHE A 209 -7.65 5.00 10.02
C PHE A 209 -9.14 5.33 9.81
N ARG A 210 -10.00 4.32 9.67
CA ARG A 210 -11.46 4.54 9.66
C ARG A 210 -11.98 5.11 10.98
N LYS A 211 -11.42 4.69 12.13
CA LYS A 211 -11.76 5.30 13.43
C LYS A 211 -11.31 6.76 13.53
N LEU A 212 -10.28 7.15 12.78
CA LEU A 212 -9.80 8.53 12.71
C LEU A 212 -10.53 9.39 11.66
N GLY A 213 -11.55 8.85 10.99
CA GLY A 213 -12.35 9.57 10.00
C GLY A 213 -11.99 9.30 8.54
N GLY A 214 -11.05 8.40 8.26
CA GLY A 214 -10.71 7.97 6.89
C GLY A 214 -11.83 7.15 6.23
N ASN A 215 -11.81 7.15 4.89
CA ASN A 215 -12.87 6.56 4.07
C ASN A 215 -12.47 5.24 3.40
N VAL A 216 -11.16 4.93 3.37
CA VAL A 216 -10.63 3.69 2.79
C VAL A 216 -11.26 2.45 3.43
N GLY A 217 -11.59 1.46 2.61
CA GLY A 217 -12.05 0.14 3.05
C GLY A 217 -11.33 -1.01 2.36
N ILE A 218 -11.54 -2.23 2.84
CA ILE A 218 -11.08 -3.46 2.18
C ILE A 218 -12.11 -3.86 1.13
N ALA A 219 -11.69 -4.00 -0.13
CA ALA A 219 -12.50 -4.54 -1.21
C ALA A 219 -12.71 -6.05 -1.08
N GLY A 220 -11.67 -6.76 -0.63
CA GLY A 220 -11.68 -8.20 -0.44
C GLY A 220 -10.28 -8.81 -0.51
N MET A 221 -10.22 -10.14 -0.47
CA MET A 221 -8.98 -10.90 -0.58
C MET A 221 -8.89 -11.63 -1.92
N VAL A 222 -7.72 -11.61 -2.55
CA VAL A 222 -7.34 -12.60 -3.56
C VAL A 222 -6.58 -13.70 -2.85
N ILE A 223 -7.15 -14.90 -2.82
CA ILE A 223 -6.44 -16.08 -2.33
C ILE A 223 -5.52 -16.55 -3.46
N ASN A 224 -4.22 -16.57 -3.22
CA ASN A 224 -3.23 -17.02 -4.18
C ASN A 224 -2.50 -18.25 -3.66
N LYS A 225 -2.09 -19.13 -4.58
CA LYS A 225 -1.55 -20.45 -4.26
C LYS A 225 -2.53 -21.22 -3.35
N ASP A 226 -3.81 -21.16 -3.68
CA ASP A 226 -4.84 -21.87 -2.94
C ASP A 226 -4.62 -23.39 -3.08
N ASP A 227 -4.33 -24.04 -1.96
CA ASP A 227 -4.14 -25.48 -1.81
C ASP A 227 -5.41 -26.18 -1.29
N GLY A 228 -6.50 -25.43 -1.07
CA GLY A 228 -7.81 -25.95 -0.72
C GLY A 228 -8.00 -26.29 0.76
N THR A 229 -7.08 -25.89 1.64
CA THR A 229 -7.20 -26.12 3.09
C THR A 229 -8.22 -25.18 3.76
N GLY A 230 -8.46 -23.99 3.19
CA GLY A 230 -9.62 -23.15 3.47
C GLY A 230 -9.44 -22.06 4.55
N GLU A 231 -8.27 -21.95 5.18
CA GLU A 231 -8.00 -20.98 6.25
C GLU A 231 -8.14 -19.53 5.77
N ALA A 232 -7.75 -19.22 4.53
CA ALA A 232 -7.93 -17.88 3.98
C ALA A 232 -9.41 -17.51 3.78
N GLY A 233 -10.25 -18.50 3.41
CA GLY A 233 -11.70 -18.33 3.35
C GLY A 233 -12.29 -18.07 4.74
N ALA A 234 -11.90 -18.89 5.73
CA ALA A 234 -12.32 -18.71 7.11
C ALA A 234 -11.89 -17.34 7.70
N PHE A 235 -10.70 -16.86 7.33
CA PHE A 235 -10.25 -15.50 7.66
C PHE A 235 -11.15 -14.44 7.03
N CYS A 236 -11.49 -14.57 5.75
CA CYS A 236 -12.37 -13.63 5.05
C CYS A 236 -13.74 -13.51 5.73
N ASP A 237 -14.35 -14.65 6.07
CA ASP A 237 -15.63 -14.71 6.79
C ASP A 237 -15.54 -14.02 8.16
N ALA A 238 -14.51 -14.35 8.95
CA ALA A 238 -14.30 -13.78 10.27
C ALA A 238 -14.01 -12.26 10.22
N ALA A 239 -13.23 -11.82 9.22
CA ALA A 239 -12.89 -10.42 9.02
C ALA A 239 -14.02 -9.61 8.33
N GLY A 240 -15.06 -10.27 7.83
CA GLY A 240 -16.18 -9.64 7.16
C GLY A 240 -15.81 -9.03 5.80
N ILE A 241 -14.91 -9.67 5.06
CA ILE A 241 -14.47 -9.24 3.73
C ILE A 241 -14.69 -10.36 2.71
N PRO A 242 -15.02 -10.08 1.44
CA PRO A 242 -15.26 -11.13 0.46
C PRO A 242 -13.95 -11.68 -0.11
N VAL A 243 -14.02 -12.92 -0.61
CA VAL A 243 -13.01 -13.46 -1.53
C VAL A 243 -13.31 -12.93 -2.94
N LEU A 244 -12.34 -12.28 -3.56
CA LEU A 244 -12.45 -11.71 -4.91
C LEU A 244 -12.12 -12.74 -6.00
N ALA A 245 -11.18 -13.64 -5.72
CA ALA A 245 -10.82 -14.78 -6.55
C ALA A 245 -9.90 -15.73 -5.77
N ALA A 246 -9.86 -16.99 -6.18
CA ALA A 246 -8.91 -17.98 -5.70
C ALA A 246 -8.04 -18.49 -6.86
N ILE A 247 -6.75 -18.14 -6.86
CA ILE A 247 -5.76 -18.59 -7.81
C ILE A 247 -5.15 -19.91 -7.27
N PRO A 248 -5.32 -21.05 -7.95
CA PRO A 248 -4.93 -22.34 -7.41
C PRO A 248 -3.41 -22.49 -7.32
N ALA A 249 -2.95 -23.26 -6.33
CA ALA A 249 -1.59 -23.77 -6.26
C ALA A 249 -1.33 -24.75 -7.42
N HIS A 250 -0.96 -24.23 -8.58
CA HIS A 250 -0.81 -25.02 -9.81
C HIS A 250 0.59 -24.85 -10.43
N GLU A 251 1.22 -25.98 -10.79
CA GLU A 251 2.60 -26.00 -11.28
C GLU A 251 2.79 -25.21 -12.59
N GLU A 252 1.81 -25.25 -13.50
CA GLU A 252 1.84 -24.43 -14.73
C GLU A 252 1.84 -22.93 -14.42
N ILE A 253 1.03 -22.48 -13.46
CA ILE A 253 0.97 -21.07 -13.04
C ILE A 253 2.32 -20.67 -12.44
N ARG A 254 2.87 -21.50 -11.56
CA ARG A 254 4.19 -21.28 -10.95
C ARG A 254 5.29 -21.14 -11.99
N ARG A 255 5.35 -22.04 -12.98
CA ARG A 255 6.35 -22.00 -14.06
C ARG A 255 6.19 -20.75 -14.92
N LYS A 256 4.97 -20.44 -15.37
CA LYS A 256 4.69 -19.25 -16.18
C LYS A 256 5.00 -17.95 -15.44
N SER A 257 4.68 -17.88 -14.14
CA SER A 257 5.09 -16.76 -13.28
C SER A 257 6.60 -16.59 -13.23
N ALA A 258 7.37 -17.68 -13.10
CA ALA A 258 8.83 -17.63 -13.07
C ALA A 258 9.44 -17.26 -14.43
N SER A 259 8.73 -17.52 -15.52
CA SER A 259 9.12 -17.15 -16.89
C SER A 259 8.58 -15.78 -17.34
N TYR A 260 8.02 -14.99 -16.42
CA TYR A 260 7.45 -13.65 -16.69
C TYR A 260 6.32 -13.66 -17.74
N GLU A 261 5.51 -14.72 -17.73
CA GLU A 261 4.39 -14.87 -18.66
C GLU A 261 3.07 -14.40 -18.06
N ILE A 262 2.35 -13.56 -18.82
CA ILE A 262 0.95 -13.25 -18.57
C ILE A 262 0.10 -14.46 -18.94
N ILE A 263 -0.63 -14.99 -17.96
CA ILE A 263 -1.54 -16.13 -18.11
C ILE A 263 -3.01 -15.71 -18.28
N GLY A 264 -3.35 -14.50 -17.83
CA GLY A 264 -4.67 -13.87 -17.97
C GLY A 264 -4.91 -13.28 -19.36
N ARG A 265 -4.45 -13.93 -20.43
CA ARG A 265 -4.72 -13.50 -21.81
C ARG A 265 -6.14 -13.96 -22.21
N PRO A 266 -6.97 -13.10 -22.83
CA PRO A 266 -8.30 -13.49 -23.29
C PRO A 266 -8.28 -14.77 -24.12
N GLY A 267 -9.24 -15.68 -23.86
CA GLY A 267 -9.32 -16.99 -24.51
C GLY A 267 -8.32 -18.04 -24.03
N GLY A 268 -7.39 -17.70 -23.13
CA GLY A 268 -6.48 -18.66 -22.50
C GLY A 268 -7.14 -19.47 -21.38
N ARG A 269 -6.50 -20.59 -20.99
CA ARG A 269 -6.98 -21.48 -19.89
C ARG A 269 -7.33 -20.73 -18.61
N TRP A 270 -6.52 -19.73 -18.25
CA TRP A 270 -6.66 -18.97 -17.00
C TRP A 270 -7.36 -17.63 -17.21
N ALA A 271 -7.84 -17.32 -18.42
CA ALA A 271 -8.56 -16.08 -18.69
C ALA A 271 -9.81 -15.90 -17.81
N PRO A 272 -10.68 -16.93 -17.64
CA PRO A 272 -11.91 -16.76 -16.85
C PRO A 272 -11.63 -16.32 -15.40
N LEU A 273 -10.55 -16.82 -14.80
CA LEU A 273 -10.12 -16.45 -13.45
C LEU A 273 -9.82 -14.95 -13.34
N PHE A 274 -9.13 -14.38 -14.32
CA PHE A 274 -8.79 -12.95 -14.31
C PHE A 274 -9.94 -12.07 -14.81
N GLU A 275 -10.83 -12.59 -15.66
CA GLU A 275 -12.09 -11.92 -16.04
C GLU A 275 -12.99 -11.75 -14.82
N GLU A 276 -13.17 -12.82 -14.04
CA GLU A 276 -13.89 -12.80 -12.77
C GLU A 276 -13.23 -11.86 -11.76
N LEU A 277 -11.90 -11.96 -11.58
CA LEU A 277 -11.19 -11.06 -10.67
C LEU A 277 -11.36 -9.59 -11.09
N ALA A 278 -11.25 -9.27 -12.38
CA ALA A 278 -11.44 -7.90 -12.88
C ALA A 278 -12.87 -7.41 -12.62
N PHE A 279 -13.87 -8.26 -12.83
CA PHE A 279 -15.27 -7.95 -12.54
C PHE A 279 -15.49 -7.72 -11.03
N ASN A 280 -15.00 -8.62 -10.17
CA ASN A 280 -15.16 -8.51 -8.73
C ASN A 280 -14.44 -7.27 -8.18
N VAL A 281 -13.21 -6.99 -8.65
CA VAL A 281 -12.47 -5.78 -8.27
C VAL A 281 -13.19 -4.50 -8.69
N ALA A 282 -13.78 -4.47 -9.89
CA ALA A 282 -14.51 -3.31 -10.38
C ALA A 282 -15.73 -2.97 -9.50
N ASN A 283 -16.45 -3.99 -9.02
CA ASN A 283 -17.72 -3.85 -8.31
C ASN A 283 -17.61 -3.88 -6.78
N ALA A 284 -16.49 -4.38 -6.23
CA ALA A 284 -16.33 -4.51 -4.79
C ALA A 284 -16.34 -3.13 -4.09
N PRO A 285 -17.21 -2.92 -3.10
CA PRO A 285 -17.24 -1.69 -2.32
C PRO A 285 -16.10 -1.64 -1.29
N PRO A 286 -15.74 -0.46 -0.78
CA PRO A 286 -14.80 -0.33 0.34
C PRO A 286 -15.47 -0.73 1.66
N LEU A 287 -15.23 -1.96 2.11
CA LEU A 287 -15.81 -2.47 3.36
C LEU A 287 -14.95 -2.09 4.57
N ARG A 288 -15.60 -1.87 5.71
CA ARG A 288 -14.92 -1.74 7.00
C ARG A 288 -14.63 -3.15 7.54
N PRO A 289 -13.37 -3.57 7.63
CA PRO A 289 -13.04 -4.92 8.10
C PRO A 289 -13.24 -5.06 9.61
N LYS A 290 -13.29 -6.29 10.09
CA LYS A 290 -13.25 -6.66 11.51
C LYS A 290 -11.94 -7.41 11.79
N PRO A 291 -10.84 -6.71 12.13
CA PRO A 291 -9.57 -7.39 12.40
C PRO A 291 -9.71 -8.39 13.55
N LEU A 292 -9.11 -9.56 13.38
CA LEU A 292 -9.06 -10.60 14.40
C LEU A 292 -7.98 -10.24 15.43
N ASN A 293 -8.21 -10.60 16.69
CA ASN A 293 -7.12 -10.63 17.66
C ASN A 293 -6.20 -11.84 17.42
N GLN A 294 -5.09 -11.90 18.16
CA GLN A 294 -4.09 -12.95 18.02
C GLN A 294 -4.67 -14.36 18.14
N ASP A 295 -5.48 -14.59 19.17
CA ASP A 295 -6.03 -15.92 19.48
C ASP A 295 -7.07 -16.35 18.45
N GLN A 296 -7.90 -15.41 17.98
CA GLN A 296 -8.88 -15.65 16.91
C GLN A 296 -8.17 -16.05 15.61
N LEU A 297 -7.09 -15.35 15.26
CA LEU A 297 -6.32 -15.63 14.05
C LEU A 297 -5.62 -17.00 14.14
N LEU A 298 -4.98 -17.30 15.26
CA LEU A 298 -4.40 -18.61 15.51
C LEU A 298 -5.47 -19.71 15.52
N GLY A 299 -6.66 -19.41 16.04
CA GLY A 299 -7.83 -20.29 16.07
C GLY A 299 -8.31 -20.76 14.70
N LEU A 300 -7.95 -20.08 13.62
CA LEU A 300 -8.25 -20.52 12.25
C LEU A 300 -7.51 -21.80 11.85
N PHE A 301 -6.40 -22.11 12.53
CA PHE A 301 -5.56 -23.27 12.26
C PHE A 301 -5.85 -24.38 13.27
N SER A 302 -5.64 -25.65 12.90
CA SER A 302 -5.75 -26.78 13.84
C SER A 302 -4.70 -26.64 14.97
N GLY A 303 -5.16 -26.76 16.22
CA GLY A 303 -4.32 -26.68 17.42
C GLY A 303 -3.83 -28.03 17.95
N GLU A 304 -4.30 -29.15 17.37
CA GLU A 304 -4.09 -30.50 17.93
C GLU A 304 -2.61 -30.92 17.99
N ALA A 305 -1.75 -30.33 17.15
CA ALA A 305 -0.34 -30.69 17.07
C ALA A 305 0.60 -29.82 17.95
N THR A 306 0.17 -28.66 18.45
CA THR A 306 1.11 -27.62 18.91
C THR A 306 1.03 -27.27 20.40
N GLY A 307 0.19 -27.94 21.20
CA GLY A 307 0.10 -27.69 22.65
C GLY A 307 -0.28 -26.24 22.98
N ARG A 308 -1.38 -25.73 22.41
CA ARG A 308 -1.86 -24.33 22.57
C ARG A 308 -2.08 -23.88 24.01
N ASP A 309 -2.22 -24.81 24.94
CA ASP A 309 -2.41 -24.53 26.37
C ASP A 309 -1.09 -24.30 27.13
N TYR A 310 -0.01 -23.97 26.41
CA TYR A 310 1.25 -23.61 27.03
C TYR A 310 1.11 -22.30 27.82
N VAL A 311 1.30 -22.39 29.14
CA VAL A 311 1.25 -21.23 30.02
C VAL A 311 2.56 -20.45 29.87
N LEU A 312 2.47 -19.20 29.42
CA LEU A 312 3.63 -18.30 29.35
C LEU A 312 4.14 -18.01 30.76
N GLU A 313 5.35 -18.45 31.06
CA GLU A 313 6.06 -18.08 32.28
C GLU A 313 6.83 -16.77 32.03
N PRO A 314 6.50 -15.67 32.74
CA PRO A 314 7.19 -14.40 32.55
C PRO A 314 8.63 -14.52 33.06
N ALA A 315 9.59 -14.21 32.19
CA ALA A 315 10.99 -14.14 32.58
C ALA A 315 11.22 -13.02 33.61
N THR A 316 11.98 -13.32 34.65
CA THR A 316 12.44 -12.36 35.64
C THR A 316 13.67 -11.61 35.14
N SER A 317 14.00 -10.49 35.78
CA SER A 317 15.27 -9.78 35.50
C SER A 317 16.50 -10.68 35.72
N GLU A 318 16.42 -11.62 36.66
CA GLU A 318 17.49 -12.58 36.94
C GLU A 318 17.68 -13.57 35.78
N ASP A 319 16.58 -14.07 35.20
CA ASP A 319 16.60 -14.95 34.02
C ASP A 319 17.27 -14.26 32.82
N MET A 320 17.06 -12.95 32.68
CA MET A 320 17.58 -12.16 31.55
C MET A 320 19.03 -11.70 31.73
N CYS A 321 19.49 -11.52 32.97
CA CYS A 321 20.78 -10.90 33.27
C CYS A 321 21.88 -11.89 33.72
N GLY A 322 21.54 -13.16 33.96
CA GLY A 322 22.45 -14.09 34.65
C GLY A 322 22.70 -13.67 36.10
N ALA A 323 23.45 -14.47 36.86
CA ALA A 323 23.57 -14.40 38.33
C ALA A 323 24.18 -13.10 38.95
N SER A 324 24.26 -12.00 38.21
CA SER A 324 24.80 -10.71 38.65
C SER A 324 23.84 -9.53 38.48
N ALA A 325 22.53 -9.77 38.50
CA ALA A 325 21.53 -8.70 38.60
C ALA A 325 21.59 -8.05 40.01
N ALA A 326 22.59 -7.20 40.24
CA ALA A 326 22.60 -6.33 41.41
C ALA A 326 21.38 -5.41 41.33
N SER A 327 20.45 -5.55 42.28
CA SER A 327 19.34 -4.63 42.51
C SER A 327 19.88 -3.20 42.59
N LYS A 328 19.81 -2.45 41.49
CA LYS A 328 20.09 -1.01 41.48
C LYS A 328 18.79 -0.32 41.90
N PRO A 329 18.78 0.44 43.02
CA PRO A 329 17.61 1.21 43.39
C PRO A 329 17.23 2.16 42.24
N SER A 330 15.93 2.21 41.90
CA SER A 330 15.42 3.13 40.90
C SER A 330 15.73 4.58 41.33
N LEU A 331 16.22 5.38 40.40
CA LEU A 331 16.39 6.83 40.59
C LEU A 331 15.13 7.62 40.22
N GLU A 332 14.03 6.92 39.89
CA GLU A 332 12.75 7.58 39.64
C GLU A 332 12.26 8.26 40.92
N VAL A 333 12.23 9.59 40.88
CA VAL A 333 11.56 10.41 41.89
C VAL A 333 10.05 10.20 41.69
N ILE A 334 9.46 9.38 42.56
CA ILE A 334 8.00 9.27 42.65
C ILE A 334 7.51 10.57 43.29
N TYR A 335 6.90 11.44 42.48
CA TYR A 335 6.14 12.57 43.01
C TYR A 335 4.85 12.01 43.60
N GLU A 336 4.83 11.73 44.91
CA GLU A 336 3.58 11.56 45.63
C GLU A 336 2.79 12.87 45.52
N THR A 337 1.62 12.81 44.90
CA THR A 337 0.64 13.90 44.84
C THR A 337 0.32 14.39 46.24
N ILE A 338 0.71 15.64 46.54
CA ILE A 338 0.22 16.41 47.69
C ILE A 338 -1.23 16.81 47.45
#